data_AF-A0A5C7N3G4-F1
#
_entry.id   AF-A0A5C7N3G4-F1
#
_cell.length_a   1.000
_cell.length_b   1.000
_cell.length_c   1.000
_cell.angle_alpha   90.00
_cell.angle_beta   90.00
_cell.angle_gamma   90.00
#
_symmetry.space_group_name_H-M   'P 1'
#
loop_
_entity.id
_entity.type
_entity.pdbx_description
1 polymer ?
#
loop_
_entity_poly.entity_id
_entity_poly.type
_entity_poly.pdbx_seq_one_letter_code
_entity_poly.pdbx_strand_id
1 'polypeptide(L)'
;MQNPNAISVGGVIGGVFMFPVLNFVIGFGTVMLADQGKVLLAFGAVLLALVAFGGGFALWKTGSPVPKGLGLGLMIGWALTSILTVGYCTGLNPTMYT
;
A
#
# COMPACT_ATOMS: atom_id res chain seq x y z
N MET A 1 23.27 12.32 -19.21
CA MET A 1 23.31 11.06 -18.43
C MET A 1 22.28 11.19 -17.31
N GLN A 2 21.29 10.29 -17.24
CA GLN A 2 20.24 10.37 -16.23
C GLN A 2 20.80 9.89 -14.88
N ASN A 3 20.70 10.72 -13.84
CA ASN A 3 21.25 10.40 -12.52
C ASN A 3 20.62 9.09 -12.00
N PRO A 4 21.41 8.03 -11.73
CA PRO A 4 20.89 6.73 -11.27
C PRO A 4 20.19 6.80 -9.91
N ASN A 5 20.43 7.87 -9.14
CA ASN A 5 19.80 8.15 -7.86
C ASN A 5 18.62 9.14 -7.95
N ALA A 6 18.24 9.58 -9.15
CA ALA A 6 17.09 10.47 -9.29
C ALA A 6 15.80 9.76 -8.88
N ILE A 7 14.95 10.47 -8.16
CA ILE A 7 13.62 10.03 -7.74
C ILE A 7 12.62 11.07 -8.26
N SER A 8 11.57 10.62 -8.94
CA SER A 8 10.50 11.50 -9.38
C SER A 8 9.59 11.86 -8.22
N VAL A 9 9.58 13.13 -7.82
CA VAL A 9 8.64 13.66 -6.82
C VAL A 9 7.19 13.43 -7.26
N GLY A 10 6.89 13.64 -8.55
CA GLY A 10 5.56 13.34 -9.10
C GLY A 10 5.21 11.86 -9.01
N GLY A 11 6.19 10.96 -9.18
CA GLY A 11 6.01 9.53 -8.95
C GLY A 11 5.69 9.21 -7.49
N VAL A 12 6.39 9.84 -6.54
CA VAL A 12 6.12 9.68 -5.10
C VAL A 12 4.70 10.12 -4.77
N ILE A 13 4.32 11.34 -5.17
CA ILE A 13 2.97 11.87 -4.92
C ILE A 13 1.92 10.96 -5.56
N GLY A 14 2.13 10.54 -6.80
CA GLY A 14 1.25 9.60 -7.50
C GLY A 14 1.09 8.26 -6.75
N GLY A 15 2.18 7.70 -6.24
CA GLY A 15 2.15 6.46 -5.46
C GLY A 15 1.39 6.61 -4.13
N VAL A 16 1.54 7.77 -3.46
CA VAL A 16 0.83 8.08 -2.21
C VAL A 16 -0.68 8.11 -2.44
N PHE A 17 -1.17 8.73 -3.51
CA PHE A 17 -2.59 8.76 -3.85
C PHE A 17 -3.11 7.46 -4.46
N MET A 18 -2.24 6.69 -5.11
CA MET A 18 -2.61 5.36 -5.64
C MET A 18 -2.91 4.36 -4.53
N PHE A 19 -2.18 4.43 -3.40
CA PHE A 19 -2.37 3.48 -2.31
C PHE A 19 -3.79 3.49 -1.70
N PRO A 20 -4.42 4.64 -1.36
CA PRO A 20 -5.81 4.69 -0.91
C PRO A 20 -6.80 4.03 -1.89
N VAL A 21 -6.57 4.15 -3.19
CA VAL A 21 -7.40 3.50 -4.22
C VAL A 21 -7.23 1.97 -4.14
N LEU A 22 -5.99 1.49 -4.05
CA LEU A 22 -5.71 0.06 -3.85
C LEU A 22 -6.28 -0.45 -2.52
N ASN A 23 -6.16 0.34 -1.46
CA ASN A 23 -6.72 0.05 -0.15
C ASN A 23 -8.25 -0.03 -0.19
N PHE A 24 -8.91 0.87 -0.93
CA PHE A 24 -10.33 0.80 -1.13
C PHE A 24 -10.73 -0.47 -1.88
N VAL A 25 -10.06 -0.81 -2.99
CA VAL A 25 -10.41 -2.03 -3.77
C VAL A 25 -10.18 -3.31 -2.97
N ILE A 26 -9.00 -3.47 -2.36
CA ILE A 26 -8.62 -4.68 -1.63
C ILE A 26 -9.35 -4.75 -0.29
N GLY A 27 -9.38 -3.64 0.45
CA GLY A 27 -10.02 -3.55 1.77
C GLY A 27 -11.54 -3.64 1.70
N PHE A 28 -12.18 -3.02 0.71
CA PHE A 28 -13.62 -3.18 0.52
C PHE A 28 -13.96 -4.60 0.04
N GLY A 29 -13.13 -5.17 -0.85
CA GLY A 29 -13.28 -6.57 -1.27
C GLY A 29 -13.18 -7.55 -0.11
N THR A 30 -12.25 -7.35 0.82
CA THR A 30 -12.11 -8.22 1.99
C THR A 30 -13.23 -8.04 2.99
N VAL A 31 -13.76 -6.83 3.16
CA VAL A 31 -14.94 -6.55 4.01
C VAL A 31 -16.21 -7.18 3.44
N MET A 32 -16.44 -7.12 2.12
CA MET A 32 -17.61 -7.76 1.50
C MET A 32 -17.61 -9.27 1.65
N LEU A 33 -16.43 -9.87 1.73
CA LEU A 33 -16.25 -11.30 1.94
C LEU A 33 -16.07 -11.67 3.42
N ALA A 34 -15.98 -10.68 4.32
CA ALA A 34 -15.70 -10.88 5.75
C ALA A 34 -16.84 -11.59 6.51
N ASP A 35 -18.03 -11.70 5.91
CA ASP A 35 -19.12 -12.56 6.40
C ASP A 35 -18.63 -14.03 6.61
N GLN A 36 -17.56 -14.45 5.91
CA GLN A 36 -16.93 -15.77 6.03
C GLN A 36 -15.87 -15.88 7.16
N GLY A 37 -15.55 -14.79 7.87
CA GLY A 37 -14.72 -14.84 9.08
C GLY A 37 -13.53 -13.88 9.12
N LYS A 38 -13.10 -13.55 10.35
CA LYS A 38 -12.03 -12.59 10.68
C LYS A 38 -10.68 -12.89 10.01
N VAL A 39 -10.45 -14.13 9.55
CA VAL A 39 -9.23 -14.55 8.83
C VAL A 39 -9.06 -13.79 7.50
N LEU A 40 -10.16 -13.44 6.84
CA LEU A 40 -10.09 -12.82 5.52
C LEU A 40 -9.66 -11.34 5.58
N LEU A 41 -9.98 -10.66 6.69
CA LEU A 41 -9.45 -9.33 6.99
C LEU A 41 -7.92 -9.36 7.16
N ALA A 42 -7.41 -10.39 7.85
CA ALA A 42 -5.97 -10.58 8.03
C ALA A 42 -5.27 -10.86 6.70
N PHE A 43 -5.89 -11.68 5.84
CA PHE A 43 -5.38 -11.93 4.49
C PHE A 43 -5.33 -10.64 3.65
N GLY A 44 -6.38 -9.81 3.71
CA GLY A 44 -6.41 -8.49 3.06
C GLY A 44 -5.30 -7.56 3.54
N ALA A 45 -5.03 -7.53 4.84
CA ALA A 45 -3.95 -6.76 5.44
C ALA A 45 -2.57 -7.18 4.92
N VAL A 46 -2.31 -8.49 4.90
CA VAL A 46 -1.07 -9.07 4.39
C VAL A 46 -0.90 -8.79 2.90
N LEU A 47 -1.98 -8.90 2.12
CA LEU A 47 -1.96 -8.64 0.68
C LEU A 47 -1.66 -7.16 0.38
N LEU A 48 -2.28 -6.24 1.12
CA LEU A 48 -1.99 -4.80 1.04
C LEU A 48 -0.54 -4.49 1.40
N ALA A 49 0.00 -5.12 2.44
CA ALA A 49 1.40 -4.98 2.82
C ALA A 49 2.33 -5.54 1.72
N LEU A 50 1.99 -6.68 1.11
CA LEU A 50 2.72 -7.25 -0.02
C LEU A 50 2.69 -6.35 -1.26
N VAL A 51 1.57 -5.71 -1.56
CA VAL A 51 1.48 -4.76 -2.68
C VAL A 51 2.31 -3.52 -2.40
N ALA A 52 2.21 -2.95 -1.20
CA ALA A 52 2.94 -1.75 -0.82
C ALA A 52 4.46 -1.98 -0.74
N PHE A 53 4.88 -3.01 -0.01
CA PHE A 53 6.30 -3.30 0.19
C PHE A 53 6.86 -4.17 -0.94
N GLY A 54 6.20 -5.25 -1.35
CA GLY A 54 6.68 -6.10 -2.44
C GLY A 54 6.62 -5.40 -3.80
N GLY A 55 5.45 -4.85 -4.16
CA GLY A 55 5.28 -4.06 -5.39
C GLY A 55 6.13 -2.79 -5.36
N GLY A 56 6.08 -2.03 -4.25
CA GLY A 56 6.87 -0.81 -4.10
C GLY A 56 8.38 -1.05 -4.13
N PHE A 57 8.88 -2.14 -3.55
CA PHE A 57 10.32 -2.47 -3.55
C PHE A 57 10.78 -2.92 -4.94
N ALA A 58 9.98 -3.71 -5.65
CA ALA A 58 10.28 -4.09 -7.04
C ALA A 58 10.36 -2.86 -7.94
N LEU A 59 9.41 -1.92 -7.79
CA LEU A 59 9.41 -0.62 -8.47
C LEU A 59 10.61 0.24 -8.07
N TRP A 60 11.00 0.25 -6.79
CA TRP A 60 12.17 0.99 -6.32
C TRP A 60 13.50 0.47 -6.86
N LYS A 61 13.61 -0.83 -7.13
CA LYS A 61 14.82 -1.44 -7.71
C LYS A 61 15.01 -1.12 -9.20
N THR A 62 14.01 -0.54 -9.87
CA THR A 62 14.15 -0.18 -11.29
C THR A 62 15.13 0.99 -11.50
N GLY A 63 15.78 1.02 -12.67
CA GLY A 63 16.78 2.04 -13.00
C GLY A 63 16.21 3.43 -13.32
N SER A 64 14.88 3.58 -13.41
CA SER A 64 14.25 4.82 -13.84
C SER A 64 13.61 5.60 -12.67
N PRO A 65 13.68 6.94 -12.69
CA PRO A 65 13.28 7.79 -11.56
C PRO A 65 11.78 7.78 -11.26
N VAL A 66 10.94 7.53 -12.27
CA VAL A 66 9.47 7.52 -12.15
C VAL A 66 8.98 6.31 -11.34
N PRO A 67 9.26 5.05 -11.73
CA PRO A 67 8.88 3.88 -10.94
C PRO A 67 9.55 3.85 -9.57
N LYS A 68 10.79 4.36 -9.43
CA LYS A 68 11.40 4.59 -8.11
C LYS A 68 10.55 5.47 -7.20
N GLY A 69 10.06 6.59 -7.74
CA GLY A 69 9.15 7.48 -7.04
C GLY A 69 7.83 6.78 -6.68
N LEU A 70 7.20 6.11 -7.65
CA LEU A 70 5.96 5.36 -7.42
C LEU A 70 6.09 4.30 -6.32
N GLY A 71 7.19 3.55 -6.32
CA GLY A 71 7.44 2.52 -5.31
C GLY A 71 7.58 3.08 -3.89
N LEU A 72 8.35 4.17 -3.74
CA LEU A 72 8.43 4.91 -2.48
C LEU A 72 7.07 5.50 -2.09
N GLY A 73 6.33 6.05 -3.05
CA GLY A 73 5.00 6.60 -2.84
C GLY A 73 4.00 5.55 -2.33
N LEU A 74 4.03 4.34 -2.86
CA LEU A 74 3.19 3.23 -2.41
C LEU A 74 3.47 2.84 -0.95
N MET A 75 4.75 2.77 -0.56
CA MET A 75 5.14 2.49 0.84
C MET A 75 4.70 3.60 1.79
N ILE A 76 4.90 4.86 1.39
CA ILE A 76 4.48 6.04 2.17
C ILE A 76 2.95 6.09 2.28
N GLY A 77 2.24 5.85 1.18
CA GLY A 77 0.77 5.81 1.14
C GLY A 77 0.19 4.72 2.05
N TRP A 78 0.82 3.54 2.10
CA TRP A 78 0.45 2.47 3.03
C TRP A 78 0.62 2.88 4.49
N ALA A 79 1.75 3.50 4.83
CA ALA A 79 2.02 3.97 6.19
C ALA A 79 1.04 5.08 6.59
N LEU A 80 0.83 6.09 5.73
CA LEU A 80 -0.10 7.18 5.97
C LEU A 80 -1.53 6.67 6.17
N THR A 81 -2.00 5.79 5.29
CA THR A 81 -3.36 5.23 5.41
C THR A 81 -3.52 4.43 6.71
N SER A 82 -2.48 3.67 7.10
CA SER A 82 -2.49 2.93 8.36
C SER A 82 -2.53 3.87 9.56
N ILE A 83 -1.77 4.96 9.56
CA ILE A 83 -1.76 5.95 10.65
C ILE A 83 -3.10 6.69 10.73
N LEU A 84 -3.60 7.20 9.60
CA LEU A 84 -4.82 8.01 9.54
C LEU A 84 -6.07 7.20 9.91
N THR A 85 -6.08 5.91 9.63
CA THR A 85 -7.22 5.02 9.92
C THR A 85 -6.99 4.17 11.17
N VAL A 86 -5.90 4.38 11.91
CA VAL A 86 -5.50 3.53 13.07
C VAL A 86 -5.45 2.04 12.70
N GLY A 87 -5.11 1.74 11.44
CA GLY A 87 -5.05 0.38 10.91
C GLY A 87 -6.40 -0.26 10.61
N TYR A 88 -7.53 0.46 10.70
CA TYR A 88 -8.85 -0.10 10.40
C TYR A 88 -8.97 -0.45 8.92
N CYS A 89 -8.61 0.47 8.02
CA CYS A 89 -8.76 0.24 6.57
C CYS A 89 -7.66 -0.69 6.01
N THR A 90 -6.55 -0.85 6.71
CA THR A 90 -5.48 -1.79 6.34
C THR A 90 -5.59 -3.14 7.06
N GLY A 91 -6.58 -3.34 7.94
CA GLY A 91 -6.73 -4.58 8.71
C GLY A 91 -5.57 -4.83 9.68
N LEU A 92 -4.80 -3.79 10.05
CA LEU A 92 -3.74 -3.87 11.05
C LEU A 92 -4.27 -3.71 12.47
N ASN A 93 -5.50 -3.20 12.63
CA ASN A 93 -6.06 -2.95 13.95
C ASN A 93 -6.43 -4.27 14.67
N PRO A 94 -5.84 -4.58 15.84
CA PRO A 94 -6.14 -5.79 16.61
C PRO A 94 -7.60 -5.86 17.10
N THR A 95 -8.29 -4.71 17.22
CA THR A 95 -9.72 -4.69 17.60
C THR A 95 -10.61 -5.34 16.54
N MET A 96 -10.11 -5.56 15.33
CA MET A 96 -10.83 -6.27 14.26
C MET A 96 -10.80 -7.80 14.46
N TYR A 97 -9.82 -8.29 15.21
CA TYR A 97 -9.57 -9.72 15.41
C TYR A 97 -9.96 -10.23 16.80
N THR A 98 -10.01 -9.33 17.78
CA THR A 98 -10.53 -9.60 19.14
C THR A 98 -12.05 -9.56 19.12
#